data_AF-A0A164EVS3-F1
#
_entry.id   AF-A0A164EVS3-F1
#
_cell.length_a   1.000
_cell.length_b   1.000
_cell.length_c   1.000
_cell.angle_alpha   90.00
_cell.angle_beta   90.00
_cell.angle_gamma   90.00
#
_symmetry.space_group_name_H-M   'P 1'
#
loop_
_entity.id
_entity.type
_entity.pdbx_description
1 polymer ?
#
loop_
_entity_poly.entity_id
_entity_poly.type
_entity_poly.pdbx_seq_one_letter_code
_entity_poly.pdbx_strand_id
1 'polypeptide(L)'
;QWIEVQPVPDTSSKFAIVFLEQNILFRHGTPQRLISDQGTAFTSKLFSDWKSRWNIDHVFATAKHPETNGLVERVNRNLTLAFCAFVNTTNDDWDLHLSTAAFAINTARQATTEITPFELVHGRLPVLFIENMFPWPDKEKESHSQFLTRIADLRMAARVQILRKQ
;
A
#
# COMPACT_ATOMS: atom_id res chain seq x y z
N GLN A 1 1.87 -6.81 0.96
CA GLN A 1 1.47 -5.52 1.55
C GLN A 1 1.29 -4.52 0.42
N TRP A 2 0.14 -3.86 0.40
CA TRP A 2 -0.15 -2.76 -0.52
C TRP A 2 0.50 -1.46 -0.03
N ILE A 3 0.95 -0.62 -0.95
CA ILE A 3 1.66 0.63 -0.65
C ILE A 3 0.97 1.78 -1.39
N GLU A 4 0.78 2.89 -0.68
CA GLU A 4 0.39 4.18 -1.24
C GLU A 4 1.48 5.20 -0.91
N VAL A 5 1.78 6.10 -1.84
CA VAL A 5 2.84 7.09 -1.71
C VAL A 5 2.36 8.42 -2.25
N GLN A 6 2.80 9.52 -1.64
CA GLN A 6 2.51 10.86 -2.12
C GLN A 6 3.63 11.82 -1.70
N PRO A 7 4.17 12.64 -2.62
CA PRO A 7 5.05 13.73 -2.25
C PRO A 7 4.23 14.80 -1.52
N VAL A 8 4.74 15.25 -0.37
CA VAL A 8 4.10 16.29 0.45
C VAL A 8 5.09 17.43 0.72
N PRO A 9 4.65 18.70 0.77
CA PRO A 9 5.54 19.85 0.97
C PRO A 9 6.22 19.84 2.36
N ASP A 10 5.51 19.35 3.37
CA ASP A 10 6.01 19.22 4.73
C ASP A 10 5.32 18.05 5.46
N THR A 11 5.81 17.76 6.67
CA THR A 11 5.31 16.67 7.53
C THR A 11 4.17 17.09 8.44
N SER A 12 3.44 18.16 8.13
CA SER A 12 2.32 18.60 8.95
C SER A 12 1.15 17.61 8.92
N SER A 13 0.38 17.59 10.01
CA SER A 13 -0.84 16.79 10.13
C SER A 13 -1.86 17.06 9.02
N LYS A 14 -1.86 18.28 8.45
CA LYS A 14 -2.75 18.66 7.35
C LYS A 14 -2.49 17.79 6.12
N PHE A 15 -1.24 17.67 5.69
CA PHE A 15 -0.92 16.85 4.52
C PHE A 15 -1.07 15.36 4.80
N ALA A 16 -0.73 14.90 6.01
CA ALA A 16 -0.98 13.51 6.42
C ALA A 16 -2.47 13.14 6.33
N ILE A 17 -3.37 14.02 6.79
CA ILE A 17 -4.81 13.80 6.70
C ILE A 17 -5.28 13.78 5.25
N VAL A 18 -4.87 14.75 4.43
CA VAL A 18 -5.26 14.80 3.01
C VAL A 18 -4.80 13.52 2.31
N PHE A 19 -3.58 13.06 2.59
CA PHE A 19 -3.07 11.80 2.07
C PHE A 19 -3.95 10.60 2.47
N LEU A 20 -4.26 10.47 3.76
CA LEU A 20 -5.10 9.37 4.27
C LEU A 20 -6.51 9.41 3.68
N GLU A 21 -7.11 10.60 3.57
CA GLU A 21 -8.45 10.75 3.00
C GLU A 21 -8.47 10.36 1.51
N GLN A 22 -7.57 10.94 0.72
CA GLN A 22 -7.58 10.80 -0.74
C GLN A 22 -7.10 9.44 -1.22
N ASN A 23 -6.11 8.84 -0.54
CA ASN A 23 -5.47 7.62 -1.01
C ASN A 23 -5.92 6.37 -0.25
N ILE A 24 -6.44 6.52 0.97
CA ILE A 24 -6.91 5.38 1.78
C ILE A 24 -8.43 5.38 1.90
N LEU A 25 -9.02 6.37 2.57
CA LEU A 25 -10.45 6.33 2.92
C LEU A 25 -11.34 6.30 1.67
N PHE A 26 -11.11 7.21 0.71
CA PHE A 26 -11.97 7.35 -0.45
C PHE A 26 -11.71 6.31 -1.55
N ARG A 27 -10.66 5.49 -1.41
CA ARG A 27 -10.33 4.42 -2.38
C ARG A 27 -10.61 3.03 -1.82
N HIS A 28 -10.22 2.79 -0.58
CA HIS A 28 -10.22 1.48 0.06
C HIS A 28 -11.22 1.37 1.21
N GLY A 29 -11.81 2.49 1.63
CA GLY A 29 -12.70 2.57 2.79
C GLY A 29 -11.96 2.95 4.08
N THR A 30 -12.73 3.23 5.12
CA THR A 30 -12.19 3.65 6.42
C THR A 30 -11.55 2.48 7.16
N PRO A 31 -10.26 2.55 7.51
CA PRO A 31 -9.61 1.50 8.29
C PRO A 31 -10.13 1.51 9.73
N GLN A 32 -10.29 0.31 10.31
CA GLN A 32 -10.65 0.20 11.73
C GLN A 32 -9.52 0.66 12.65
N ARG A 33 -8.27 0.39 12.26
CA ARG A 33 -7.08 0.71 13.03
C ARG A 33 -6.02 1.38 12.17
N LEU A 34 -5.42 2.44 12.70
CA LEU A 34 -4.24 3.09 12.15
C LEU A 34 -3.07 2.90 13.10
N ILE A 35 -1.91 2.53 12.57
CA ILE A 35 -0.67 2.40 13.34
C ILE A 35 0.36 3.37 12.77
N SER A 36 0.94 4.22 13.61
CA SER A 36 2.00 5.17 13.23
C SER A 36 3.07 5.26 14.31
N ASP A 37 4.19 5.89 13.99
CA ASP A 37 5.13 6.37 15.01
C ASP A 37 4.54 7.57 15.79
N GLN A 38 5.29 8.05 16.79
CA GLN A 38 4.94 9.22 17.58
C GLN A 38 5.32 10.55 16.92
N GLY A 39 5.44 10.58 15.58
CA GLY A 39 5.72 11.80 14.83
C GLY A 39 4.70 12.92 15.13
N THR A 40 5.16 14.17 15.07
CA THR A 40 4.34 15.36 15.35
C THR A 40 3.10 15.46 14.43
N ALA A 41 3.21 14.92 13.21
CA ALA A 41 2.11 14.79 12.27
C ALA A 41 0.91 13.99 12.84
N PHE A 42 1.19 12.97 13.65
CA PHE A 42 0.20 12.00 14.13
C PHE A 42 -0.23 12.24 15.58
N THR A 43 0.53 13.06 16.33
CA THR A 43 0.25 13.39 17.74
C THR A 43 -0.48 14.72 17.92
N SER A 44 -0.70 15.48 16.85
CA SER A 44 -1.38 16.77 16.94
C SER A 44 -2.86 16.66 17.29
N LYS A 45 -3.41 17.72 17.89
CA LYS A 45 -4.85 17.82 18.16
C LYS A 45 -5.69 17.68 16.88
N LEU A 46 -5.23 18.30 15.78
CA LEU A 46 -5.88 18.23 14.48
C LEU A 46 -5.97 16.78 13.97
N PHE A 47 -4.91 15.99 14.16
CA PHE A 47 -4.94 14.57 13.82
C PHE A 47 -5.87 13.76 14.73
N SER A 48 -5.85 14.06 16.03
CA SER A 48 -6.74 13.43 17.02
C SER A 48 -8.23 13.67 16.72
N ASP A 49 -8.59 14.90 16.37
CA ASP A 49 -9.97 15.28 16.04
C ASP A 49 -10.41 14.57 14.74
N TRP A 50 -9.52 14.51 13.74
CA TRP A 50 -9.76 13.81 12.48
C TRP A 50 -10.00 12.31 12.68
N LYS A 51 -9.13 11.60 13.40
CA LYS A 51 -9.31 10.15 13.63
C LYS A 51 -10.59 9.86 14.40
N SER A 52 -10.98 10.74 15.32
CA SER A 52 -12.21 10.60 16.10
C SER A 52 -13.44 10.78 15.22
N ARG A 53 -13.43 11.72 14.28
CA ARG A 53 -14.51 11.92 13.30
C ARG A 53 -14.76 10.68 12.44
N TRP A 54 -13.67 10.01 12.04
CA TRP A 54 -13.74 8.80 11.22
C TRP A 54 -13.84 7.50 12.03
N ASN A 55 -13.90 7.59 13.36
CA ASN A 55 -13.96 6.46 14.28
C ASN A 55 -12.82 5.45 14.10
N ILE A 56 -11.60 5.96 13.90
CA ILE A 56 -10.38 5.19 13.68
C ILE A 56 -9.66 4.97 15.01
N ASP A 57 -9.38 3.71 15.35
CA ASP A 57 -8.52 3.32 16.48
C ASP A 57 -7.06 3.60 16.11
N HIS A 58 -6.45 4.64 16.69
CA HIS A 58 -5.07 5.01 16.39
C HIS A 58 -4.14 4.54 17.50
N VAL A 59 -3.20 3.69 17.13
CA VAL A 59 -2.22 3.07 18.01
C VAL A 59 -0.83 3.53 17.62
N PHE A 60 -0.05 3.97 18.60
CA PHE A 60 1.36 4.28 18.37
C PHE A 60 2.21 3.02 18.41
N ALA A 61 3.06 2.84 17.40
CA ALA A 61 4.13 1.85 17.46
C ALA A 61 5.06 2.21 18.62
N THR A 62 5.24 1.29 19.57
CA THR A 62 6.21 1.50 20.65
C THR A 62 7.61 1.21 20.13
N ALA A 63 8.63 1.89 20.69
CA ALA A 63 10.03 1.63 20.38
C ALA A 63 10.46 0.16 20.61
N LYS A 64 9.63 -0.65 21.27
CA LYS A 64 9.85 -2.06 21.59
C LYS A 64 9.09 -3.05 20.70
N HIS A 65 8.40 -2.59 19.64
CA HIS A 65 7.81 -3.49 18.62
C HIS A 65 8.47 -3.31 17.24
N PRO A 66 9.74 -3.76 17.06
CA PRO A 66 10.44 -3.75 15.78
C PRO A 66 9.70 -4.48 14.66
N GLU A 67 8.77 -5.39 14.98
CA GLU A 67 8.05 -6.15 13.96
C GLU A 67 7.06 -5.31 13.17
N THR A 68 6.38 -4.34 13.81
CA THR A 68 5.40 -3.48 13.12
C THR A 68 6.09 -2.35 12.39
N ASN A 69 7.10 -1.72 13.01
CA ASN A 69 7.87 -0.66 12.38
C ASN A 69 8.86 -1.20 11.34
N GLY A 70 9.46 -2.37 11.58
CA GLY A 70 10.43 -2.99 10.70
C GLY A 70 9.85 -3.44 9.36
N LEU A 71 8.54 -3.75 9.29
CA LEU A 71 7.86 -3.96 8.01
C LEU A 71 7.77 -2.67 7.19
N VAL A 72 7.37 -1.56 7.82
CA VAL A 72 7.32 -0.24 7.19
C VAL A 72 8.72 0.21 6.78
N GLU A 73 9.73 0.03 7.65
CA GLU A 73 11.13 0.36 7.36
C GLU A 73 11.69 -0.45 6.19
N ARG A 74 11.39 -1.75 6.11
CA ARG A 74 11.80 -2.60 4.98
C ARG A 74 11.12 -2.16 3.69
N VAL A 75 9.83 -1.84 3.75
CA VAL A 75 9.08 -1.31 2.61
C VAL A 75 9.66 0.02 2.16
N ASN A 76 9.92 0.95 3.08
CA ASN A 76 10.52 2.23 2.79
C ASN A 76 11.91 2.07 2.17
N ARG A 77 12.74 1.18 2.70
CA ARG A 77 14.05 0.86 2.11
C ARG A 77 13.92 0.32 0.69
N ASN A 78 13.00 -0.61 0.45
CA ASN A 78 12.76 -1.16 -0.89
C ASN A 78 12.25 -0.08 -1.85
N LEU A 79 11.38 0.81 -1.37
CA LEU A 79 10.89 1.96 -2.14
C LEU A 79 12.04 2.90 -2.50
N THR A 80 12.91 3.24 -1.54
CA THR A 80 14.12 4.04 -1.76
C THR A 80 15.02 3.42 -2.81
N LEU A 81 15.34 2.13 -2.68
CA LEU A 81 16.16 1.43 -3.66
C LEU A 81 15.50 1.40 -5.05
N ALA A 82 14.18 1.20 -5.11
CA ALA A 82 13.44 1.16 -6.36
C ALA A 82 13.47 2.51 -7.08
N PHE A 83 13.17 3.63 -6.40
CA PHE A 83 13.18 4.93 -7.08
C PHE A 83 14.60 5.41 -7.37
N CYS A 84 15.60 5.15 -6.52
CA CYS A 84 17.00 5.50 -6.80
C CYS A 84 17.55 4.92 -8.11
N ALA A 85 16.94 3.84 -8.64
CA ALA A 85 17.29 3.30 -9.95
C ALA A 85 16.74 4.14 -11.13
N PHE A 86 15.72 4.97 -10.89
CA PHE A 86 15.03 5.79 -11.90
C PHE A 86 15.35 7.28 -11.82
N VAL A 87 15.74 7.77 -10.65
CA VAL A 87 16.06 9.19 -10.46
C VAL A 87 17.26 9.59 -11.30
N ASN A 88 17.20 10.80 -11.86
CA ASN A 88 18.33 11.38 -12.57
C ASN A 88 19.53 11.68 -11.66
N THR A 89 20.64 12.12 -12.25
CA THR A 89 21.87 12.42 -11.50
C THR A 89 21.75 13.61 -10.55
N THR A 90 20.78 14.50 -10.76
CA THR A 90 20.56 15.71 -9.95
C THR A 90 19.55 15.51 -8.82
N ASN A 91 18.85 14.37 -8.78
CA ASN A 91 17.80 14.03 -7.84
C ASN A 91 16.64 15.05 -7.75
N ASP A 92 16.34 15.76 -8.83
CA ASP A 92 15.26 16.75 -8.87
C ASP A 92 13.92 16.21 -9.41
N ASP A 93 13.90 14.98 -9.92
CA ASP A 93 12.73 14.33 -10.53
C ASP A 93 12.19 13.13 -9.73
N TRP A 94 12.66 12.94 -8.49
CA TRP A 94 12.32 11.78 -7.66
C TRP A 94 10.81 11.63 -7.40
N ASP A 95 10.09 12.75 -7.31
CA ASP A 95 8.66 12.81 -7.03
C ASP A 95 7.82 12.30 -8.20
N LEU A 96 8.30 12.49 -9.44
CA LEU A 96 7.67 11.95 -10.66
C LEU A 96 7.73 10.42 -10.70
N HIS A 97 8.80 9.82 -10.18
CA HIS A 97 9.02 8.37 -10.21
C HIS A 97 8.38 7.63 -9.04
N LEU A 98 7.94 8.34 -8.00
CA LEU A 98 7.42 7.75 -6.77
C LEU A 98 6.20 6.85 -7.03
N SER A 99 5.27 7.33 -7.87
CA SER A 99 4.06 6.57 -8.25
C SER A 99 4.41 5.31 -9.04
N THR A 100 5.38 5.39 -9.94
CA THR A 100 5.87 4.25 -10.72
C THR A 100 6.52 3.20 -9.83
N ALA A 101 7.33 3.64 -8.85
CA ALA A 101 7.96 2.75 -7.88
C ALA A 101 6.93 2.04 -6.99
N ALA A 102 5.93 2.77 -6.48
CA ALA A 102 4.85 2.16 -5.72
C ALA A 102 4.04 1.16 -6.55
N PHE A 103 3.72 1.49 -7.81
CA PHE A 103 3.07 0.57 -8.72
C PHE A 103 3.91 -0.70 -8.91
N ALA A 104 5.20 -0.57 -9.21
CA ALA A 104 6.11 -1.71 -9.38
C ALA A 104 6.11 -2.64 -8.15
N ILE A 105 6.16 -2.09 -6.93
CA ILE A 105 6.11 -2.90 -5.70
C ILE A 105 4.73 -3.56 -5.52
N ASN A 106 3.65 -2.84 -5.82
CA ASN A 106 2.29 -3.37 -5.72
C ASN A 106 2.02 -4.48 -6.73
N THR A 107 2.70 -4.48 -7.89
CA THR A 107 2.57 -5.52 -8.91
C THR A 107 3.61 -6.63 -8.80
N ALA A 108 4.64 -6.46 -7.97
CA ALA A 108 5.66 -7.48 -7.74
C ALA A 108 5.15 -8.60 -6.81
N ARG A 109 5.55 -9.84 -7.12
CA ARG A 109 5.24 -11.01 -6.28
C ARG A 109 6.00 -10.91 -4.96
N GLN A 110 5.29 -10.87 -3.83
CA GLN A 110 5.96 -10.80 -2.53
C GLN A 110 6.48 -12.16 -2.11
N ALA A 111 7.71 -12.20 -1.59
CA ALA A 111 8.33 -13.44 -1.14
C ALA A 111 7.54 -14.12 0.00
N THR A 112 6.82 -13.36 0.83
CA THR A 112 6.08 -13.91 1.97
C THR A 112 4.75 -14.55 1.59
N THR A 113 3.96 -13.88 0.73
CA THR A 113 2.62 -14.32 0.34
C THR A 113 2.59 -15.05 -0.99
N GLU A 114 3.66 -14.99 -1.78
CA GLU A 114 3.74 -15.48 -3.16
C GLU A 114 2.62 -14.92 -4.06
N ILE A 115 1.99 -13.83 -3.64
CA ILE A 115 0.86 -13.21 -4.33
C ILE A 115 1.16 -11.72 -4.38
N THR A 116 0.80 -11.09 -5.49
CA THR A 116 1.01 -9.65 -5.66
C THR A 116 0.03 -8.86 -4.78
N PRO A 117 0.44 -7.74 -4.17
CA PRO A 117 -0.48 -6.85 -3.46
C PRO A 117 -1.67 -6.40 -4.31
N PHE A 118 -1.43 -6.13 -5.60
CA PHE A 118 -2.46 -5.74 -6.56
C PHE A 118 -3.55 -6.82 -6.69
N GLU A 119 -3.15 -8.08 -6.80
CA GLU A 119 -4.09 -9.19 -6.90
C GLU A 119 -4.89 -9.40 -5.60
N LEU A 120 -4.28 -9.19 -4.43
CA LEU A 120 -4.98 -9.27 -3.14
C LEU A 120 -6.06 -8.19 -2.96
N VAL A 121 -5.78 -6.98 -3.45
CA VAL A 121 -6.68 -5.82 -3.33
C VAL A 121 -7.77 -5.88 -4.40
N HIS A 122 -7.38 -6.03 -5.67
CA HIS A 122 -8.30 -5.90 -6.81
C HIS A 122 -8.86 -7.23 -7.31
N GLY A 123 -8.28 -8.35 -6.91
CA GLY A 123 -8.76 -9.65 -7.31
C GLY A 123 -8.47 -10.06 -8.75
N ARG A 124 -7.55 -9.35 -9.38
CA ARG A 124 -7.04 -9.61 -10.73
C ARG A 124 -5.59 -9.16 -10.79
N LEU A 125 -4.85 -9.65 -11.77
CA LEU A 125 -3.56 -9.08 -12.08
C LEU A 125 -3.71 -7.70 -12.75
N PRO A 126 -2.74 -6.80 -12.56
CA PRO A 126 -2.66 -5.57 -13.34
C PRO A 126 -2.47 -5.95 -14.82
N VAL A 127 -2.89 -5.06 -15.71
CA VAL A 127 -2.46 -5.18 -17.10
C VAL A 127 -1.35 -4.17 -17.33
N LEU A 128 -0.19 -4.68 -17.69
CA LEU A 128 1.02 -3.91 -17.90
C LEU A 128 1.02 -3.28 -19.30
N PHE A 129 1.77 -2.19 -19.47
CA PHE A 129 1.87 -1.50 -20.75
C PHE A 129 2.30 -2.43 -21.90
N ILE A 130 3.18 -3.38 -21.62
CA ILE A 130 3.67 -4.36 -22.59
C ILE A 130 2.58 -5.34 -23.02
N GLU A 131 1.65 -5.67 -22.13
CA GLU A 131 0.53 -6.59 -22.44
C GLU A 131 -0.50 -5.91 -23.34
N ASN A 132 -0.67 -4.59 -23.21
CA ASN A 132 -1.51 -3.79 -24.11
C ASN A 132 -0.96 -3.68 -25.54
N MET A 133 0.31 -4.06 -25.77
CA MET A 133 0.86 -4.11 -27.13
C MET A 133 0.32 -5.31 -27.93
N PHE A 134 -0.37 -6.24 -27.27
CA PHE A 134 -0.97 -7.42 -27.89
C PHE A 134 -2.50 -7.32 -27.91
N PRO A 135 -3.17 -7.93 -28.90
CA PRO A 135 -4.62 -8.02 -28.89
C PRO A 135 -5.10 -8.78 -27.65
N TRP A 136 -6.13 -8.24 -27.01
CA TRP A 136 -6.72 -8.85 -25.84
C TRP A 136 -7.32 -10.21 -26.21
N PRO A 137 -7.00 -11.29 -25.47
CA PRO A 137 -7.63 -12.57 -25.72
C PRO A 137 -9.12 -12.50 -25.38
N ASP A 138 -9.96 -13.13 -26.20
CA ASP A 138 -11.36 -13.37 -25.87
C ASP A 138 -11.42 -14.30 -24.64
N LYS A 139 -11.58 -13.70 -23.46
CA LYS A 139 -11.74 -14.44 -22.20
C LYS A 139 -13.22 -14.63 -21.91
N GLU A 140 -13.60 -15.87 -21.58
CA GLU A 140 -14.91 -16.12 -20.99
C GLU A 140 -15.08 -15.27 -19.72
N LYS A 141 -16.25 -14.66 -19.59
CA LYS A 141 -16.56 -13.84 -18.42
C LYS A 141 -16.77 -14.76 -17.22
N GLU A 142 -15.95 -14.56 -16.19
CA GLU A 142 -16.13 -15.21 -14.90
C GLU A 142 -17.48 -14.78 -14.28
N SER A 143 -18.24 -15.74 -13.73
CA SER A 143 -19.46 -15.40 -12.99
C SER A 143 -19.14 -14.70 -11.67
N HIS A 144 -20.08 -13.91 -11.15
CA HIS A 144 -19.89 -13.21 -9.88
C HIS A 144 -19.58 -14.18 -8.70
N SER A 145 -20.22 -15.35 -8.68
CA SER A 145 -19.98 -16.35 -7.64
C SER A 145 -18.56 -16.92 -7.69
N GLN A 146 -18.07 -17.26 -8.89
CA GLN A 146 -16.71 -17.76 -9.10
C GLN A 146 -15.67 -16.72 -8.70
N PHE A 147 -15.91 -15.45 -9.07
CA PHE A 147 -15.07 -14.35 -8.64
C PHE A 147 -14.96 -14.29 -7.10
N LEU A 148 -16.09 -14.27 -6.39
CA LEU A 148 -16.09 -14.19 -4.93
C LEU A 148 -15.35 -15.38 -4.28
N THR A 149 -15.58 -16.61 -4.74
CA THR A 149 -14.89 -17.80 -4.25
C THR A 149 -13.39 -17.70 -4.48
N ARG A 150 -12.96 -17.33 -5.70
CA ARG A 150 -11.55 -17.19 -6.04
C ARG A 150 -10.84 -16.14 -5.17
N ILE A 151 -11.49 -15.01 -4.86
CA ILE A 151 -10.94 -13.97 -3.98
C ILE A 151 -10.82 -14.45 -2.54
N ALA A 152 -11.82 -15.19 -2.05
CA ALA A 152 -11.77 -15.77 -0.71
C ALA A 152 -10.60 -16.76 -0.60
N ASP A 153 -10.44 -17.65 -1.57
CA ASP A 153 -9.37 -18.65 -1.60
C ASP A 153 -7.99 -18.00 -1.69
N LEU A 154 -7.86 -16.97 -2.53
CA LEU A 154 -6.61 -16.23 -2.69
C LEU A 154 -6.18 -15.53 -1.38
N ARG A 155 -7.12 -14.90 -0.68
CA ARG A 155 -6.86 -14.24 0.62
C ARG A 155 -6.54 -15.27 1.70
N MET A 156 -7.21 -16.42 1.69
CA MET A 156 -6.91 -17.53 2.60
C MET A 156 -5.52 -18.11 2.36
N ALA A 157 -5.13 -18.32 1.10
CA ALA A 157 -3.79 -18.78 0.73
C ALA A 157 -2.71 -17.81 1.22
N ALA A 158 -2.88 -16.50 0.97
CA ALA A 158 -1.96 -15.48 1.46
C ALA A 158 -1.83 -15.51 3.00
N ARG A 159 -2.95 -15.65 3.71
CA ARG A 159 -2.96 -15.75 5.18
C ARG A 159 -2.18 -16.97 5.68
N VAL A 160 -2.39 -18.14 5.06
CA VAL A 160 -1.67 -19.37 5.43
C VAL A 160 -0.17 -19.21 5.19
N GLN A 161 0.25 -18.59 4.09
CA GLN A 161 1.67 -18.39 3.81
C GLN A 161 2.34 -17.43 4.80
N ILE A 162 1.65 -16.36 5.20
CA ILE A 162 2.14 -15.43 6.24
C ILE A 162 2.39 -16.19 7.54
N LEU A 163 1.43 -17.02 7.98
CA LEU A 163 1.55 -17.82 9.21
C LEU A 163 2.65 -18.89 9.15
N ARG A 164 2.99 -19.40 7.95
CA ARG A 164 4.07 -20.39 7.77
C ARG A 164 5.47 -19.78 7.84
N LYS A 165 5.60 -18.47 7.59
CA LYS A 165 6.89 -17.75 7.52
C LYS A 165 7.14 -16.86 8.74
N GLN A 166 6.24 -16.86 9.71
CA GLN A 166 6.44 -16.35 11.07
C GLN A 166 7.00 -17.46 11.95
#